data_AF-A0A8K0UCE8-F1
#
_entry.id   AF-A0A8K0UCE8-F1
#
_cell.length_a   1.000
_cell.length_b   1.000
_cell.length_c   1.000
_cell.angle_alpha   90.00
_cell.angle_beta   90.00
_cell.angle_gamma   90.00
#
_symmetry.space_group_name_H-M   'P 1'
#
loop_
_entity.id
_entity.type
_entity.pdbx_description
1 polymer ?
#
loop_
_entity_poly.entity_id
_entity_poly.type
_entity_poly.pdbx_seq_one_letter_code
_entity_poly.pdbx_strand_id
1 'polypeptide(L)'
;FRHYNNLWVILHDIIIGLAFRQFMRQNRNVLGVIVADALENGLAHRIQRALLWLDSWPAGLKLNTELSRFYSHGFIGLITQWTKLLHYCPRLMPFTVFVIESTGIMGMTMTLALSLDVLSVLTLHLYACYLVSSTIYQQVLMLIGSLWNLFRGKRYNALRNRTDPWDYDVDQLLLGTMLFTLAAHLFPTVLVYYTVFALVRLSLIVLYATCESLLAFMNHFPLFKLLLRSKDPQRLPGKRHVPPTADRLIDYLQSHPLPLNVVFDRYTVLWHRLTHHYHPIRLFKRSMLGQVLDTFPHTDHPSTNEAY
;
A
#
# COMPACT_ATOMS: atom_id res chain seq x y z
N PHE A 1 -5.28 35.91 -0.69
CA PHE A 1 -6.19 34.74 -0.70
C PHE A 1 -5.50 33.42 -0.34
N ARG A 2 -4.34 33.08 -0.93
CA ARG A 2 -3.64 31.81 -0.65
C ARG A 2 -3.21 31.63 0.82
N HIS A 3 -2.71 32.68 1.48
CA HIS A 3 -2.34 32.63 2.90
C HIS A 3 -3.53 32.38 3.83
N TYR A 4 -4.65 33.08 3.62
CA TYR A 4 -5.87 32.88 4.40
C TYR A 4 -6.47 31.48 4.21
N ASN A 5 -6.41 30.93 2.99
CA ASN A 5 -6.82 29.55 2.71
C ASN A 5 -5.97 28.55 3.50
N ASN A 6 -4.65 28.73 3.51
CA ASN A 6 -3.75 27.83 4.23
C ASN A 6 -3.95 27.93 5.75
N LEU A 7 -4.07 29.15 6.28
CA LEU A 7 -4.36 29.36 7.71
C LEU A 7 -5.69 28.73 8.11
N TRP A 8 -6.72 28.85 7.27
CA TRP A 8 -8.03 28.23 7.52
C TRP A 8 -7.95 26.70 7.59
N VAL A 9 -7.22 26.07 6.65
CA VAL A 9 -7.02 24.61 6.63
C VAL A 9 -6.23 24.16 7.85
N ILE A 10 -5.13 24.84 8.19
CA ILE A 10 -4.32 24.53 9.38
C ILE A 10 -5.16 24.64 10.65
N LEU A 11 -5.97 25.70 10.77
CA LEU A 11 -6.82 25.91 11.94
C LEU A 11 -7.90 24.82 12.07
N HIS A 12 -8.53 24.43 10.96
CA HIS A 12 -9.47 23.30 10.96
C HIS A 12 -8.78 21.98 11.32
N ASP A 13 -7.58 21.74 10.79
CA ASP A 13 -6.81 20.53 11.10
C ASP A 13 -6.45 20.43 12.58
N ILE A 14 -6.07 21.56 13.20
CA ILE A 14 -5.81 21.64 14.65
C ILE A 14 -7.09 21.44 15.46
N ILE A 15 -8.22 22.08 15.09
CA ILE A 15 -9.49 21.90 15.81
C ILE A 15 -9.93 20.43 15.78
N ILE A 16 -9.90 19.80 14.60
CA ILE A 16 -10.27 18.39 14.44
C ILE A 16 -9.29 17.50 15.21
N GLY A 17 -7.98 17.81 15.16
CA GLY A 17 -6.94 17.09 15.91
C GLY A 17 -7.15 17.16 17.43
N LEU A 18 -7.51 18.32 17.97
CA LEU A 18 -7.82 18.50 19.40
C LEU A 18 -9.09 17.75 19.82
N ALA A 19 -10.14 17.78 18.99
CA ALA A 19 -11.36 17.02 19.24
C ALA A 19 -11.10 15.51 19.21
N PHE A 20 -10.34 15.03 18.21
CA PHE A 20 -9.94 13.63 18.10
C PHE A 20 -9.06 13.20 19.27
N ARG A 21 -8.12 14.06 19.70
CA ARG A 21 -7.31 13.84 20.90
C ARG A 21 -8.16 13.66 22.15
N GLN A 22 -9.14 14.52 22.38
CA GLN A 22 -10.03 14.41 23.54
C GLN A 22 -10.82 13.10 23.51
N PHE A 23 -11.31 12.71 22.33
CA PHE A 23 -11.98 11.43 22.12
C PHE A 23 -11.05 10.23 22.42
N MET A 24 -9.82 10.25 21.91
CA MET A 24 -8.81 9.22 22.18
C MET A 24 -8.50 9.13 23.68
N ARG A 25 -8.36 10.28 24.36
CA ARG A 25 -8.05 10.33 25.79
C ARG A 25 -9.17 9.74 26.65
N GLN A 26 -10.42 10.04 26.32
CA GLN A 26 -11.60 9.50 27.01
C GLN A 26 -11.72 7.98 26.83
N ASN A 27 -11.37 7.47 25.65
CA ASN A 27 -11.52 6.06 25.29
C ASN A 27 -10.22 5.26 25.33
N ARG A 28 -9.14 5.79 25.92
CA ARG A 28 -7.78 5.25 25.83
C ARG A 28 -7.69 3.77 26.20
N ASN A 29 -8.34 3.37 27.29
CA ASN A 29 -8.32 1.98 27.75
C ASN A 29 -9.04 1.04 26.77
N VAL A 30 -10.21 1.46 26.28
CA VAL A 30 -11.01 0.68 25.31
C VAL A 30 -10.26 0.55 23.99
N LEU A 31 -9.71 1.65 23.47
CA LEU A 31 -8.94 1.68 22.23
C LEU A 31 -7.68 0.83 22.32
N GLY A 32 -6.98 0.86 23.46
CA GLY A 32 -5.82 0.00 23.70
C GLY A 32 -6.17 -1.48 23.62
N VAL A 33 -7.29 -1.89 24.23
CA VAL A 33 -7.78 -3.28 24.15
C VAL A 33 -8.17 -3.65 22.71
N ILE A 34 -8.89 -2.77 22.00
CA ILE A 34 -9.28 -3.01 20.60
C ILE A 34 -8.04 -3.18 19.71
N VAL A 35 -7.02 -2.34 19.86
CA VAL A 35 -5.79 -2.42 19.08
C VAL A 35 -5.01 -3.70 19.40
N ALA A 36 -4.90 -4.06 20.67
CA ALA A 36 -4.24 -5.29 21.09
C ALA A 36 -4.98 -6.53 20.56
N ASP A 37 -6.31 -6.56 20.68
CA ASP A 37 -7.16 -7.63 20.15
C ASP A 37 -7.07 -7.73 18.62
N ALA A 38 -7.12 -6.61 17.91
CA ALA A 38 -6.96 -6.58 16.46
C ALA A 38 -5.60 -7.12 16.01
N LEU A 39 -4.53 -6.85 16.76
CA LEU A 39 -3.19 -7.32 16.45
C LEU A 39 -3.01 -8.81 16.76
N GLU A 40 -3.43 -9.25 17.94
CA GLU A 40 -3.30 -10.64 18.35
C GLU A 40 -4.33 -11.51 17.64
N ASN A 41 -5.62 -11.27 17.86
CA ASN A 41 -6.69 -12.12 17.37
C ASN A 41 -6.99 -11.89 15.89
N GLY A 42 -6.89 -10.64 15.42
CA GLY A 42 -7.07 -10.29 14.03
C GLY A 42 -5.89 -10.71 13.15
N LEU A 43 -4.71 -10.16 13.38
CA LEU A 43 -3.57 -10.34 12.48
C LEU A 43 -2.79 -11.63 12.75
N ALA A 44 -2.40 -11.92 13.99
CA ALA A 44 -1.59 -13.10 14.28
C ALA A 44 -2.40 -14.40 14.23
N HIS A 45 -3.46 -14.55 15.02
CA HIS A 45 -4.19 -15.81 15.14
C HIS A 45 -4.96 -16.21 13.88
N ARG A 46 -5.50 -15.26 13.08
CA ARG A 46 -6.16 -15.61 11.80
C ARG A 46 -5.17 -16.17 10.81
N ILE A 47 -3.99 -15.57 10.69
CA ILE A 47 -2.96 -16.02 9.75
C ILE A 47 -2.39 -17.37 10.22
N GLN A 48 -2.11 -17.54 11.52
CA GLN A 48 -1.69 -18.83 12.06
C GLN A 48 -2.73 -19.93 11.81
N ARG A 49 -4.03 -19.66 12.03
CA ARG A 49 -5.10 -20.61 11.71
C ARG A 49 -5.16 -20.92 10.21
N ALA A 50 -4.98 -19.93 9.35
CA ALA A 50 -4.91 -20.16 7.91
C ALA A 50 -3.72 -21.07 7.54
N LEU A 51 -2.55 -20.87 8.14
CA LEU A 51 -1.36 -21.71 7.91
C LEU A 51 -1.56 -23.15 8.41
N LEU A 52 -2.18 -23.34 9.58
CA LEU A 52 -2.54 -24.67 10.08
C LEU A 52 -3.60 -25.35 9.22
N TRP A 53 -4.57 -24.59 8.70
CA TRP A 53 -5.56 -25.08 7.76
C TRP A 53 -4.93 -25.49 6.42
N LEU A 54 -3.95 -24.73 5.92
CA LEU A 54 -3.15 -25.09 4.76
C LEU A 54 -2.35 -26.38 4.97
N ASP A 55 -1.89 -26.63 6.19
CA ASP A 55 -1.17 -27.87 6.53
C ASP A 55 -2.06 -29.11 6.60
N SER A 56 -3.35 -28.92 6.91
CA SER A 56 -4.34 -29.98 7.09
C SER A 56 -5.20 -30.27 5.84
N TRP A 57 -4.61 -30.14 4.65
CA TRP A 57 -5.23 -30.43 3.35
C TRP A 57 -6.44 -29.53 3.03
N PRO A 58 -6.21 -28.25 2.69
CA PRO A 58 -7.26 -27.27 2.47
C PRO A 58 -8.16 -27.70 1.30
N ALA A 59 -9.48 -27.68 1.50
CA ALA A 59 -10.48 -28.00 0.48
C ALA A 59 -10.26 -29.35 -0.26
N GLY A 60 -9.61 -30.33 0.40
CA GLY A 60 -9.28 -31.62 -0.20
C GLY A 60 -8.10 -31.59 -1.18
N LEU A 61 -7.39 -30.46 -1.28
CA LEU A 61 -6.23 -30.31 -2.14
C LEU A 61 -5.01 -30.96 -1.46
N LYS A 62 -4.52 -32.04 -2.07
CA LYS A 62 -3.38 -32.81 -1.54
C LYS A 62 -2.07 -32.09 -1.84
N LEU A 63 -1.69 -31.20 -0.93
CA LEU A 63 -0.41 -30.51 -0.95
C LEU A 63 0.74 -31.46 -0.58
N ASN A 64 1.96 -31.09 -0.98
CA ASN A 64 3.16 -31.76 -0.49
C ASN A 64 3.28 -31.54 1.03
N THR A 65 3.19 -32.62 1.80
CA THR A 65 3.08 -32.58 3.27
C THR A 65 4.33 -32.06 3.95
N GLU A 66 5.51 -32.49 3.50
CA GLU A 66 6.77 -32.07 4.12
C GLU A 66 7.05 -30.59 3.87
N LEU A 67 6.83 -30.13 2.64
CA LEU A 67 7.01 -28.72 2.30
C LEU A 67 5.96 -27.85 3.02
N SER A 68 4.71 -28.29 3.08
CA SER A 68 3.66 -27.58 3.80
C SER A 68 4.00 -27.44 5.29
N ARG A 69 4.43 -28.53 5.94
CA ARG A 69 4.82 -28.51 7.35
C ARG A 69 5.97 -27.54 7.60
N PHE A 70 6.98 -27.54 6.72
CA PHE A 70 8.10 -26.59 6.79
C PHE A 70 7.61 -25.14 6.71
N TYR A 71 6.77 -24.81 5.74
CA TYR A 71 6.21 -23.46 5.61
C TYR A 71 5.36 -23.04 6.80
N SER A 72 4.44 -23.90 7.22
CA SER A 72 3.52 -23.63 8.32
C SER A 72 4.30 -23.35 9.60
N HIS A 73 5.20 -24.25 10.01
CA HIS A 73 6.00 -24.06 11.21
C HIS A 73 6.95 -22.85 11.11
N GLY A 74 7.59 -22.63 9.96
CA GLY A 74 8.47 -21.49 9.74
C GLY A 74 7.77 -20.14 9.88
N PHE A 75 6.63 -19.97 9.20
CA PHE A 75 5.87 -18.72 9.26
C PHE A 75 5.16 -18.52 10.59
N ILE A 76 4.58 -19.58 11.19
CA ILE A 76 4.00 -19.50 12.54
C ILE A 76 5.09 -19.10 13.54
N GLY A 77 6.30 -19.67 13.42
CA GLY A 77 7.45 -19.31 14.25
C GLY A 77 7.79 -17.81 14.16
N LEU A 78 7.88 -17.27 12.94
CA LEU A 78 8.14 -15.84 12.71
C LEU A 78 7.05 -14.95 13.33
N ILE A 79 5.78 -15.26 13.07
CA ILE A 79 4.63 -14.49 13.60
C ILE A 79 4.62 -14.55 15.14
N THR A 80 4.87 -15.72 15.71
CA THR A 80 4.89 -15.92 17.16
C THR A 80 6.04 -15.15 17.79
N GLN A 81 7.23 -15.17 17.19
CA GLN A 81 8.38 -14.42 17.70
C GLN A 81 8.14 -12.92 17.68
N TRP A 82 7.52 -12.40 16.61
CA TRP A 82 7.12 -11.00 16.54
C TRP A 82 6.10 -10.64 17.62
N THR A 83 5.07 -11.47 17.79
CA THR A 83 4.04 -11.27 18.81
C THR A 83 4.65 -11.26 20.21
N LYS A 84 5.57 -12.19 20.49
CA LYS A 84 6.33 -12.22 21.75
C LYS A 84 7.17 -10.96 21.95
N LEU A 85 7.88 -10.49 20.91
CA LEU A 85 8.68 -9.26 20.98
C LEU A 85 7.82 -8.05 21.40
N LEU A 86 6.62 -7.92 20.84
CA LEU A 86 5.69 -6.86 21.22
C LEU A 86 5.22 -6.99 22.69
N HIS A 87 5.01 -8.22 23.17
CA HIS A 87 4.64 -8.50 24.56
C HIS A 87 5.77 -8.26 25.56
N TYR A 88 7.02 -8.57 25.20
CA TYR A 88 8.18 -8.33 26.06
C TYR A 88 8.44 -6.84 26.33
N CYS A 89 7.85 -5.97 25.52
CA CYS A 89 7.79 -4.54 25.77
C CYS A 89 6.37 -4.14 26.20
N PRO A 90 5.89 -4.49 27.41
CA PRO A 90 4.53 -4.19 27.85
C PRO A 90 4.23 -2.68 27.91
N ARG A 91 5.28 -1.85 27.93
CA ARG A 91 5.18 -0.39 27.85
C ARG A 91 4.96 0.13 26.42
N LEU A 92 5.19 -0.68 25.38
CA LEU A 92 5.15 -0.25 23.98
C LEU A 92 3.72 0.16 23.55
N MET A 93 2.71 -0.67 23.81
CA MET A 93 1.32 -0.38 23.43
C MET A 93 0.74 0.87 24.11
N PRO A 94 0.81 1.05 25.44
CA PRO A 94 0.32 2.27 26.07
C PRO A 94 1.15 3.50 25.65
N PHE A 95 2.45 3.32 25.38
CA PHE A 95 3.32 4.38 24.88
C PHE A 95 2.96 4.82 23.45
N THR A 96 2.70 3.89 22.51
CA THR A 96 2.30 4.25 21.15
C THR A 96 0.96 4.97 21.15
N VAL A 97 -0.02 4.53 21.94
CA VAL A 97 -1.30 5.25 22.11
C VAL A 97 -1.07 6.63 22.71
N PHE A 98 -0.15 6.77 23.66
CA PHE A 98 0.20 8.09 24.22
C PHE A 98 0.84 9.03 23.20
N VAL A 99 1.78 8.54 22.39
CA VAL A 99 2.42 9.33 21.31
C VAL A 99 1.40 9.73 20.25
N ILE A 100 0.52 8.82 19.84
CA ILE A 100 -0.54 9.13 18.86
C ILE A 100 -1.52 10.16 19.45
N GLU A 101 -1.92 10.05 20.71
CA GLU A 101 -2.77 11.07 21.35
C GLU A 101 -2.07 12.44 21.43
N SER A 102 -0.79 12.50 21.81
CA SER A 102 -0.10 13.78 22.03
C SER A 102 0.05 14.59 20.74
N THR A 103 0.15 13.91 19.60
CA THR A 103 0.31 14.55 18.30
C THR A 103 -0.97 15.22 17.79
N GLY A 104 -2.13 14.93 18.38
CA GLY A 104 -3.38 15.63 18.04
C GLY A 104 -3.35 17.13 18.34
N ILE A 105 -2.39 17.61 19.16
CA ILE A 105 -2.15 19.05 19.35
C ILE A 105 -1.65 19.70 18.05
N MET A 106 -0.89 18.97 17.25
CA MET A 106 -0.27 19.46 16.02
C MET A 106 -1.22 19.38 14.81
N GLY A 107 -2.39 18.74 14.97
CA GLY A 107 -3.38 18.55 13.90
C GLY A 107 -3.75 17.10 13.68
N MET A 108 -4.90 16.85 13.05
CA MET A 108 -5.37 15.50 12.73
C MET A 108 -4.49 14.84 11.67
N THR A 109 -3.97 15.60 10.72
CA THR A 109 -3.06 15.08 9.69
C THR A 109 -1.79 14.46 10.29
N MET A 110 -1.20 15.09 11.32
CA MET A 110 -0.03 14.57 12.02
C MET A 110 -0.36 13.26 12.77
N THR A 111 -1.49 13.22 13.47
CA THR A 111 -1.95 12.01 14.15
C THR A 111 -2.17 10.86 13.18
N LEU A 112 -2.77 11.14 12.01
CA LEU A 112 -3.03 10.13 11.00
C LEU A 112 -1.73 9.63 10.35
N ALA A 113 -0.77 10.51 10.06
CA ALA A 113 0.54 10.12 9.53
C ALA A 113 1.29 9.19 10.51
N LEU A 114 1.39 9.56 11.79
CA LEU A 114 2.03 8.71 12.79
C LEU A 114 1.28 7.40 13.02
N SER A 115 -0.05 7.38 12.90
CA SER A 115 -0.81 6.13 12.99
C SER A 115 -0.47 5.16 11.86
N LEU A 116 -0.18 5.67 10.65
CA LEU A 116 0.29 4.86 9.52
C LEU A 116 1.69 4.31 9.75
N ASP A 117 2.59 5.13 10.30
CA ASP A 117 3.94 4.69 10.67
C ASP A 117 3.89 3.58 11.71
N VAL A 118 3.08 3.74 12.77
CA VAL A 118 2.89 2.70 13.79
C VAL A 118 2.30 1.43 13.19
N LEU A 119 1.28 1.55 12.33
CA LEU A 119 0.69 0.40 11.62
C LEU A 119 1.74 -0.35 10.76
N SER A 120 2.67 0.39 10.13
CA SER A 120 3.75 -0.19 9.32
C SER A 120 4.71 -1.03 10.16
N VAL A 121 5.06 -0.54 11.35
CA VAL A 121 5.91 -1.29 12.29
C VAL A 121 5.16 -2.50 12.81
N LEU A 122 3.91 -2.35 13.25
CA LEU A 122 3.11 -3.46 13.80
C LEU A 122 2.92 -4.60 12.80
N THR A 123 2.77 -4.28 11.51
CA THR A 123 2.55 -5.24 10.42
C THR A 123 3.84 -5.71 9.72
N LEU A 124 5.02 -5.33 10.22
CA LEU A 124 6.32 -5.62 9.59
C LEU A 124 6.56 -7.12 9.40
N HIS A 125 6.22 -7.94 10.39
CA HIS A 125 6.36 -9.40 10.31
C HIS A 125 5.57 -10.01 9.14
N LEU A 126 4.39 -9.49 8.83
CA LEU A 126 3.57 -9.94 7.69
C LEU A 126 4.21 -9.54 6.36
N TYR A 127 4.83 -8.36 6.32
CA TYR A 127 5.62 -7.94 5.16
C TYR A 127 6.85 -8.84 4.96
N ALA A 128 7.55 -9.20 6.03
CA ALA A 128 8.66 -10.14 5.97
C ALA A 128 8.22 -11.53 5.45
N CYS A 129 7.10 -12.08 5.97
CA CYS A 129 6.54 -13.33 5.45
C CYS A 129 6.18 -13.22 3.96
N TYR A 130 5.56 -12.11 3.56
CA TYR A 130 5.26 -11.85 2.15
C TYR A 130 6.53 -11.84 1.29
N LEU A 131 7.58 -11.12 1.69
CA LEU A 131 8.84 -11.08 0.94
C LEU A 131 9.47 -12.46 0.78
N VAL A 132 9.52 -13.24 1.86
CA VAL A 132 10.06 -14.61 1.83
C VAL A 132 9.25 -15.49 0.89
N SER A 133 7.92 -15.51 1.04
CA SER A 133 7.03 -16.33 0.19
C SER A 133 7.08 -15.91 -1.29
N SER A 134 7.13 -14.61 -1.58
CA SER A 134 7.21 -14.06 -2.92
C SER A 134 8.53 -14.44 -3.59
N THR A 135 9.64 -14.36 -2.84
CA THR A 135 10.96 -14.76 -3.34
C THR A 135 10.96 -16.24 -3.70
N ILE A 136 10.46 -17.11 -2.82
CA ILE A 136 10.45 -18.55 -3.10
C ILE A 136 9.53 -18.87 -4.29
N TYR A 137 8.36 -18.23 -4.38
CA TYR A 137 7.45 -18.37 -5.51
C TYR A 137 8.11 -17.99 -6.84
N GLN A 138 8.82 -16.85 -6.89
CA GLN A 138 9.57 -16.44 -8.07
C GLN A 138 10.66 -17.45 -8.46
N GLN A 139 11.41 -17.96 -7.49
CA GLN A 139 12.46 -18.95 -7.75
C GLN A 139 11.88 -20.24 -8.32
N VAL A 140 10.75 -20.72 -7.79
CA VAL A 140 10.08 -21.92 -8.31
C VAL A 140 9.51 -21.69 -9.72
N LEU A 141 8.93 -20.52 -10.00
CA LEU A 141 8.50 -20.17 -11.36
C LEU A 141 9.67 -20.15 -12.36
N MET A 142 10.80 -19.56 -11.98
CA MET A 142 12.01 -19.54 -12.82
C MET A 142 12.56 -20.95 -13.03
N LEU A 143 12.56 -21.80 -11.99
CA LEU A 143 12.97 -23.20 -12.08
C LEU A 143 12.08 -24.00 -13.03
N ILE A 144 10.76 -23.87 -12.90
CA ILE A 144 9.81 -24.57 -13.78
C ILE A 144 9.94 -24.06 -15.23
N GLY A 145 10.09 -22.75 -15.41
CA GLY A 145 10.29 -22.15 -16.74
C GLY A 145 11.59 -22.60 -17.41
N SER A 146 12.69 -22.73 -16.65
CA SER A 146 13.97 -23.20 -17.18
C SER A 146 13.93 -24.69 -17.52
N LEU A 147 13.34 -25.53 -16.65
CA LEU A 147 13.14 -26.96 -16.90
C LEU A 147 12.17 -27.22 -18.06
N TRP A 148 11.15 -26.38 -18.23
CA TRP A 148 10.27 -26.45 -19.40
C TRP A 148 11.02 -26.19 -20.71
N ASN A 149 11.96 -25.24 -20.71
CA ASN A 149 12.81 -24.98 -21.86
C ASN A 149 13.78 -26.14 -22.13
N LEU A 150 14.33 -26.75 -21.07
CA LEU A 150 15.18 -27.94 -21.17
C LEU A 150 14.49 -29.08 -21.92
N PHE A 151 13.23 -29.40 -21.58
CA PHE A 151 12.46 -30.42 -22.31
C PHE A 151 12.20 -30.11 -23.78
N ARG A 152 12.11 -28.82 -24.12
CA ARG A 152 11.90 -28.38 -25.50
C ARG A 152 13.20 -28.35 -26.30
N GLY A 153 14.33 -28.76 -25.72
CA GLY A 153 15.64 -28.62 -26.33
C GLY A 153 16.03 -27.15 -26.53
N LYS A 154 15.69 -26.27 -25.58
CA LYS A 154 15.96 -24.83 -25.66
C LYS A 154 16.84 -24.37 -24.50
N ARG A 155 17.89 -23.62 -24.82
CA ARG A 155 18.79 -23.00 -23.85
C ARG A 155 18.70 -21.49 -23.93
N TYR A 156 18.63 -20.83 -22.78
CA TYR A 156 18.72 -19.37 -22.71
C TYR A 156 20.16 -18.91 -22.94
N ASN A 157 20.37 -18.06 -23.94
CA ASN A 157 21.66 -17.50 -24.28
C ASN A 157 21.77 -16.08 -23.70
N ALA A 158 22.51 -15.95 -22.60
CA ALA A 158 22.68 -14.67 -21.91
C ALA A 158 23.37 -13.60 -22.78
N LEU A 159 24.24 -14.01 -23.72
CA LEU A 159 24.97 -13.08 -24.59
C LEU A 159 24.09 -12.44 -25.66
N ARG A 160 23.05 -13.15 -26.11
CA ARG A 160 22.14 -12.71 -27.18
C ARG A 160 20.73 -12.40 -26.68
N ASN A 161 20.50 -12.47 -25.37
CA ASN A 161 19.23 -12.22 -24.70
C ASN A 161 18.04 -12.96 -25.35
N ARG A 162 18.25 -14.22 -25.78
CA ARG A 162 17.26 -15.03 -26.51
C ARG A 162 17.38 -16.51 -26.18
N THR A 163 16.33 -17.29 -26.45
CA THR A 163 16.34 -18.76 -26.33
C THR A 163 16.72 -19.40 -27.67
N ASP A 164 17.83 -20.12 -27.69
CA ASP A 164 18.32 -20.85 -28.86
C ASP A 164 18.02 -22.36 -28.72
N PRO A 165 17.81 -23.10 -29.81
CA PRO A 165 17.77 -24.56 -29.77
C PRO A 165 19.12 -25.11 -29.30
N TRP A 166 19.09 -26.16 -28.50
CA TRP A 166 20.27 -26.80 -27.91
C TRP A 166 20.05 -28.32 -27.85
N ASP A 167 21.07 -29.06 -28.22
CA ASP A 167 21.05 -30.52 -28.16
C ASP A 167 21.53 -30.97 -26.77
N TYR A 168 20.64 -31.62 -26.02
CA TYR A 168 20.90 -32.07 -24.66
C TYR A 168 21.11 -33.58 -24.65
N ASP A 169 22.12 -34.04 -23.92
CA ASP A 169 22.36 -35.47 -23.73
C ASP A 169 21.16 -36.13 -23.03
N VAL A 170 20.96 -37.44 -23.29
CA VAL A 170 19.86 -38.21 -22.71
C VAL A 170 19.87 -38.15 -21.18
N ASP A 171 21.05 -38.22 -20.56
CA ASP A 171 21.21 -38.14 -19.10
C ASP A 171 20.76 -36.79 -18.54
N GLN A 172 21.05 -35.69 -19.25
CA GLN A 172 20.64 -34.34 -18.85
C GLN A 172 19.12 -34.17 -18.96
N LEU A 173 18.53 -34.73 -20.01
CA LEU A 173 17.08 -34.73 -20.20
C LEU A 173 16.38 -35.55 -19.10
N LEU A 174 16.93 -36.71 -18.75
CA LEU A 174 16.40 -37.58 -17.70
C LEU A 174 16.45 -36.89 -16.33
N LEU A 175 17.59 -36.30 -15.96
CA LEU A 175 17.73 -35.50 -14.74
C LEU A 175 16.76 -34.31 -14.72
N GLY A 176 16.65 -33.59 -15.85
CA GLY A 176 15.68 -32.51 -16.04
C GLY A 176 14.24 -32.96 -15.83
N THR A 177 13.91 -34.16 -16.30
CA THR A 177 12.59 -34.78 -16.12
C THR A 177 12.27 -35.01 -14.65
N MET A 178 13.21 -35.58 -13.90
CA MET A 178 13.06 -35.83 -12.47
C MET A 178 12.90 -34.52 -11.68
N LEU A 179 13.73 -33.52 -11.96
CA LEU A 179 13.63 -32.19 -11.33
C LEU A 179 12.32 -31.48 -11.67
N PHE A 180 11.85 -31.58 -12.92
CA PHE A 180 10.60 -30.95 -13.32
C PHE A 180 9.40 -31.59 -12.64
N THR A 181 9.33 -32.93 -12.63
CA THR A 181 8.23 -33.65 -11.96
C THR A 181 8.18 -33.31 -10.48
N LEU A 182 9.35 -33.22 -9.82
CA LEU A 182 9.46 -32.75 -8.44
C LEU A 182 8.98 -31.29 -8.30
N ALA A 183 9.52 -30.36 -9.09
CA ALA A 183 9.16 -28.93 -9.01
C ALA A 183 7.67 -28.68 -9.30
N ALA A 184 7.10 -29.38 -10.29
CA ALA A 184 5.68 -29.32 -10.62
C ALA A 184 4.81 -29.86 -9.48
N HIS A 185 5.28 -30.87 -8.74
CA HIS A 185 4.58 -31.38 -7.56
C HIS A 185 4.67 -30.44 -6.35
N LEU A 186 5.79 -29.73 -6.18
CA LEU A 186 5.96 -28.73 -5.10
C LEU A 186 5.20 -27.42 -5.39
N PHE A 187 5.03 -27.07 -6.67
CA PHE A 187 4.47 -25.79 -7.09
C PHE A 187 3.10 -25.45 -6.48
N PRO A 188 2.09 -26.34 -6.45
CA PRO A 188 0.80 -26.04 -5.82
C PRO A 188 0.93 -25.60 -4.37
N THR A 189 1.80 -26.25 -3.59
CA THR A 189 2.08 -25.86 -2.19
C THR A 189 2.65 -24.45 -2.13
N VAL A 190 3.70 -24.16 -2.91
CA VAL A 190 4.32 -22.82 -2.92
C VAL A 190 3.33 -21.75 -3.34
N LEU A 191 2.50 -22.02 -4.36
CA LEU A 191 1.47 -21.12 -4.85
C LEU A 191 0.45 -20.78 -3.76
N VAL A 192 -0.12 -21.79 -3.09
CA VAL A 192 -1.18 -21.56 -2.09
C VAL A 192 -0.63 -20.77 -0.90
N TYR A 193 0.56 -21.09 -0.38
CA TYR A 193 1.20 -20.30 0.69
C TYR A 193 1.49 -18.85 0.25
N TYR A 194 2.01 -18.65 -0.97
CA TYR A 194 2.21 -17.31 -1.53
C TYR A 194 0.90 -16.52 -1.59
N THR A 195 -0.19 -17.14 -2.06
CA THR A 195 -1.49 -16.44 -2.21
C THR A 195 -2.04 -15.92 -0.89
N VAL A 196 -1.89 -16.66 0.22
CA VAL A 196 -2.32 -16.19 1.55
C VAL A 196 -1.60 -14.89 1.93
N PHE A 197 -0.27 -14.85 1.83
CA PHE A 197 0.48 -13.64 2.18
C PHE A 197 0.28 -12.51 1.16
N ALA A 198 0.07 -12.83 -0.12
CA ALA A 198 -0.26 -11.83 -1.13
C ALA A 198 -1.62 -11.17 -0.85
N LEU A 199 -2.63 -11.94 -0.44
CA LEU A 199 -3.94 -11.41 -0.04
C LEU A 199 -3.83 -10.54 1.22
N VAL A 200 -3.05 -10.97 2.22
CA VAL A 200 -2.77 -10.15 3.41
C VAL A 200 -2.10 -8.83 3.00
N ARG A 201 -1.06 -8.90 2.15
CA ARG A 201 -0.37 -7.69 1.67
C ARG A 201 -1.30 -6.76 0.89
N LEU A 202 -2.16 -7.30 0.03
CA LEU A 202 -3.15 -6.52 -0.70
C LEU A 202 -4.13 -5.84 0.25
N SER A 203 -4.63 -6.54 1.27
CA SER A 203 -5.53 -5.95 2.26
C SER A 203 -4.89 -4.78 3.03
N LEU A 204 -3.61 -4.92 3.40
CA LEU A 204 -2.83 -3.85 4.03
C LEU A 204 -2.62 -2.67 3.08
N ILE A 205 -2.30 -2.93 1.81
CA ILE A 205 -2.14 -1.87 0.80
C ILE A 205 -3.43 -1.07 0.62
N VAL A 206 -4.59 -1.73 0.59
CA VAL A 206 -5.90 -1.06 0.52
C VAL A 206 -6.10 -0.19 1.76
N LEU A 207 -5.79 -0.70 2.95
CA LEU A 207 -5.87 0.07 4.19
C LEU A 207 -4.96 1.32 4.14
N TYR A 208 -3.68 1.18 3.76
CA TYR A 208 -2.77 2.32 3.59
C TYR A 208 -3.31 3.34 2.57
N ALA A 209 -3.78 2.87 1.41
CA ALA A 209 -4.32 3.74 0.37
C ALA A 209 -5.55 4.51 0.85
N THR A 210 -6.43 3.89 1.65
CA THR A 210 -7.60 4.59 2.23
C THR A 210 -7.16 5.68 3.20
N CYS A 211 -6.22 5.40 4.11
CA CYS A 211 -5.72 6.38 5.06
C CYS A 211 -4.93 7.51 4.37
N GLU A 212 -4.07 7.20 3.41
CA GLU A 212 -3.35 8.21 2.61
C GLU A 212 -4.31 9.07 1.79
N SER A 213 -5.37 8.49 1.24
CA SER A 213 -6.40 9.26 0.53
C SER A 213 -7.14 10.22 1.47
N LEU A 214 -7.41 9.78 2.71
CA LEU A 214 -7.98 10.64 3.76
C LEU A 214 -7.00 11.75 4.15
N LEU A 215 -5.71 11.44 4.32
CA LEU A 215 -4.67 12.43 4.58
C LEU A 215 -4.59 13.48 3.46
N ALA A 216 -4.57 13.02 2.21
CA ALA A 216 -4.54 13.86 1.02
C ALA A 216 -5.77 14.76 0.94
N PHE A 217 -6.95 14.20 1.25
CA PHE A 217 -8.19 14.94 1.35
C PHE A 217 -8.10 16.02 2.43
N MET A 218 -7.72 15.68 3.66
CA MET A 218 -7.62 16.66 4.75
C MET A 218 -6.62 17.78 4.47
N ASN A 219 -5.44 17.46 3.93
CA ASN A 219 -4.39 18.45 3.66
C ASN A 219 -4.72 19.37 2.49
N HIS A 220 -5.40 18.87 1.46
CA HIS A 220 -5.58 19.62 0.24
C HIS A 220 -7.00 20.14 0.06
N PHE A 221 -8.05 19.59 0.67
CA PHE A 221 -9.45 19.89 0.27
C PHE A 221 -9.72 21.41 0.26
N PRO A 222 -10.31 21.96 -0.83
CA PRO A 222 -10.47 23.39 -1.00
C PRO A 222 -11.68 23.91 -0.19
N LEU A 223 -11.80 23.54 1.10
CA LEU A 223 -12.90 23.91 1.99
C LEU A 223 -13.13 25.41 1.98
N PHE A 224 -12.05 26.18 2.08
CA PHE A 224 -12.12 27.63 2.14
C PHE A 224 -12.50 28.27 0.79
N LYS A 225 -12.06 27.72 -0.35
CA LYS A 225 -12.49 28.20 -1.68
C LYS A 225 -13.96 27.89 -1.94
N LEU A 226 -14.44 26.73 -1.49
CA LEU A 226 -15.86 26.35 -1.58
C LEU A 226 -16.73 27.22 -0.66
N LEU A 227 -16.27 27.46 0.57
CA LEU A 227 -16.95 28.32 1.54
C LEU A 227 -17.01 29.78 1.05
N LEU A 228 -15.89 30.32 0.55
CA LEU A 228 -15.87 31.65 -0.07
C LEU A 228 -16.82 31.71 -1.27
N ARG A 229 -16.83 30.71 -2.15
CA ARG A 229 -17.77 30.66 -3.26
C ARG A 229 -19.22 30.62 -2.80
N SER A 230 -19.53 29.88 -1.73
CA SER A 230 -20.89 29.79 -1.18
C SER A 230 -21.33 31.08 -0.48
N LYS A 231 -20.42 31.77 0.20
CA LYS A 231 -20.73 32.97 0.99
C LYS A 231 -20.68 34.25 0.15
N ASP A 232 -19.72 34.35 -0.76
CA ASP A 232 -19.52 35.49 -1.65
C ASP A 232 -18.72 35.08 -2.91
N PRO A 233 -19.41 34.73 -4.01
CA PRO A 233 -18.78 34.29 -5.25
C PRO A 233 -17.81 35.30 -5.86
N GLN A 234 -17.99 36.60 -5.61
CA GLN A 234 -17.22 37.68 -6.24
C GLN A 234 -15.82 37.84 -5.63
N ARG A 235 -15.58 37.28 -4.44
CA ARG A 235 -14.27 37.31 -3.75
C ARG A 235 -13.23 36.37 -4.35
N LEU A 236 -13.62 35.52 -5.30
CA LEU A 236 -12.73 34.63 -6.05
C LEU A 236 -12.76 35.00 -7.55
N PRO A 237 -12.11 36.09 -7.96
CA PRO A 237 -12.10 36.50 -9.37
C PRO A 237 -11.36 35.46 -10.21
N GLY A 238 -12.09 34.83 -11.14
CA GLY A 238 -11.50 34.07 -12.23
C GLY A 238 -10.90 35.02 -13.26
N LYS A 239 -9.68 34.73 -13.74
CA LYS A 239 -9.09 35.51 -14.84
C LYS A 239 -9.82 35.21 -16.15
N ARG A 240 -10.35 36.24 -16.80
CA ARG A 240 -10.52 36.27 -18.27
C ARG A 240 -9.62 37.37 -18.83
N HIS A 241 -8.92 37.08 -19.92
CA HIS A 241 -8.41 38.12 -20.80
C HIS A 241 -9.58 38.60 -21.65
N VAL A 242 -9.93 39.88 -21.54
CA VAL A 242 -10.73 40.57 -22.53
C VAL A 242 -9.77 40.93 -23.67
N PRO A 243 -10.03 40.57 -24.95
CA PRO A 243 -9.18 41.00 -26.04
C PRO A 243 -9.26 42.54 -26.14
N PRO A 244 -8.13 43.23 -26.36
CA PRO A 244 -8.12 44.69 -26.43
C PRO A 244 -8.94 45.11 -27.65
N THR A 245 -10.16 45.58 -27.43
CA THR A 245 -10.94 46.22 -28.49
C THR A 245 -10.74 47.71 -28.31
N ALA A 246 -10.14 48.34 -29.32
CA ALA A 246 -9.77 49.74 -29.34
C ALA A 246 -10.97 50.64 -28.96
N ASP A 247 -10.67 51.68 -28.20
CA ASP A 247 -11.41 52.96 -28.05
C ASP A 247 -12.26 53.27 -26.80
N ARG A 248 -12.26 52.49 -25.71
CA ARG A 248 -12.76 53.01 -24.41
C ARG A 248 -11.94 52.56 -23.20
N LEU A 249 -11.22 53.52 -22.62
CA LEU A 249 -10.25 53.42 -21.50
C LEU A 249 -10.85 53.14 -20.10
N ILE A 250 -12.03 52.51 -20.01
CA ILE A 250 -12.58 52.06 -18.71
C ILE A 250 -12.97 50.60 -18.86
N ASP A 251 -11.96 49.73 -18.72
CA ASP A 251 -12.17 48.30 -18.54
C ASP A 251 -12.92 48.07 -17.21
N TYR A 252 -14.23 47.87 -17.29
CA TYR A 252 -14.98 47.27 -16.20
C TYR A 252 -14.50 45.82 -16.04
N LEU A 253 -13.53 45.61 -15.15
CA LEU A 253 -13.12 44.29 -14.65
C LEU A 253 -14.33 43.62 -13.96
N GLN A 254 -15.20 42.96 -14.72
CA GLN A 254 -16.25 42.12 -14.17
C GLN A 254 -15.62 40.83 -13.63
N SER A 255 -15.47 40.76 -12.30
CA SER A 255 -15.02 39.56 -11.60
C SER A 255 -16.08 38.45 -11.72
N HIS A 256 -15.84 37.51 -12.62
CA HIS A 256 -16.63 36.29 -12.69
C HIS A 256 -16.07 35.27 -11.69
N PRO A 257 -16.93 34.49 -11.00
CA PRO A 257 -16.47 33.52 -10.01
C PRO A 257 -15.62 32.42 -10.66
N LEU A 258 -14.52 32.05 -10.00
CA LEU A 258 -13.62 30.99 -10.46
C LEU A 258 -14.39 29.66 -10.69
N PRO A 259 -14.27 29.04 -11.88
CA PRO A 259 -15.02 27.82 -12.19
C PRO A 259 -14.49 26.61 -11.40
N LEU A 260 -15.38 25.66 -11.05
CA LEU A 260 -15.07 24.55 -10.14
C LEU A 260 -13.99 23.62 -10.70
N ASN A 261 -13.96 23.42 -12.02
CA ASN A 261 -12.94 22.63 -12.70
C ASN A 261 -11.51 23.12 -12.38
N VAL A 262 -11.27 24.44 -12.41
CA VAL A 262 -9.97 25.05 -12.07
C VAL A 262 -9.66 24.97 -10.56
N VAL A 263 -10.70 24.95 -9.71
CA VAL A 263 -10.53 24.70 -8.27
C VAL A 263 -10.04 23.27 -8.03
N PHE A 264 -10.54 22.30 -8.79
CA PHE A 264 -10.26 20.87 -8.60
C PHE A 264 -9.10 20.31 -9.46
N ASP A 265 -8.50 21.10 -10.35
CA ASP A 265 -7.49 20.62 -11.31
C ASP A 265 -6.22 20.02 -10.66
N ARG A 266 -5.76 20.59 -9.53
CA ARG A 266 -4.65 19.98 -8.77
C ARG A 266 -5.04 18.66 -8.08
N TYR A 267 -6.33 18.46 -7.83
CA TYR A 267 -6.88 17.29 -7.15
C TYR A 267 -7.10 16.14 -8.13
N THR A 268 -7.55 16.44 -9.35
CA THR A 268 -7.66 15.45 -10.43
C THR A 268 -6.28 14.86 -10.75
N VAL A 269 -5.22 15.68 -10.76
CA VAL A 269 -3.84 15.23 -10.95
C VAL A 269 -3.33 14.34 -9.81
N LEU A 270 -3.57 14.71 -8.54
CA LEU A 270 -3.19 13.88 -7.38
C LEU A 270 -3.97 12.56 -7.36
N TRP A 271 -5.27 12.63 -7.61
CA TRP A 271 -6.16 11.47 -7.71
C TRP A 271 -5.74 10.54 -8.85
N HIS A 272 -5.35 11.09 -10.01
CA HIS A 272 -4.82 10.29 -11.11
C HIS A 272 -3.53 9.55 -10.73
N ARG A 273 -2.64 10.18 -9.94
CA ARG A 273 -1.42 9.50 -9.47
C ARG A 273 -1.71 8.37 -8.49
N LEU A 274 -2.57 8.61 -7.50
CA LEU A 274 -3.01 7.59 -6.54
C LEU A 274 -3.69 6.41 -7.25
N THR A 275 -4.65 6.70 -8.13
CA THR A 275 -5.38 5.67 -8.89
C THR A 275 -4.48 4.91 -9.85
N HIS A 276 -3.49 5.55 -10.47
CA HIS A 276 -2.51 4.87 -11.33
C HIS A 276 -1.53 3.99 -10.53
N HIS A 277 -1.14 4.42 -9.34
CA HIS A 277 -0.26 3.63 -8.46
C HIS A 277 -0.97 2.39 -7.91
N TYR A 278 -2.19 2.55 -7.41
CA TYR A 278 -3.01 1.48 -6.83
C TYR A 278 -3.90 0.75 -7.87
N HIS A 279 -3.60 0.87 -9.16
CA HIS A 279 -4.43 0.29 -10.21
C HIS A 279 -4.50 -1.25 -10.09
N PRO A 280 -5.70 -1.86 -10.04
CA PRO A 280 -5.88 -3.27 -9.71
C PRO A 280 -5.18 -4.20 -10.70
N ILE A 281 -5.20 -3.87 -12.00
CA ILE A 281 -4.54 -4.66 -13.05
C ILE A 281 -3.01 -4.65 -12.87
N ARG A 282 -2.43 -3.54 -12.41
CA ARG A 282 -0.98 -3.43 -12.19
C ARG A 282 -0.57 -4.25 -10.98
N LEU A 283 -1.32 -4.15 -9.88
CA LEU A 283 -1.09 -4.94 -8.67
C LEU A 283 -1.25 -6.45 -8.95
N PHE A 284 -2.29 -6.82 -9.71
CA PHE A 284 -2.52 -8.19 -10.14
C PHE A 284 -1.37 -8.72 -11.00
N LYS A 285 -0.92 -7.96 -12.01
CA LYS A 285 0.21 -8.35 -12.87
C LYS A 285 1.50 -8.52 -12.06
N ARG A 286 1.78 -7.61 -11.12
CA ARG A 286 2.95 -7.71 -10.24
C ARG A 286 2.87 -8.92 -9.31
N SER A 287 1.69 -9.19 -8.74
CA SER A 287 1.47 -10.37 -7.89
C SER A 287 1.63 -11.67 -8.68
N MET A 288 1.08 -11.76 -9.90
CA MET A 288 1.26 -12.92 -10.77
C MET A 288 2.73 -13.18 -11.14
N LEU A 289 3.56 -12.13 -11.20
CA LEU A 289 4.99 -12.23 -11.44
C LEU A 289 5.82 -12.38 -10.14
N GLY A 290 5.17 -12.47 -8.98
CA GLY A 290 5.81 -12.49 -7.66
C GLY A 290 6.65 -11.25 -7.34
N GLN A 291 6.46 -10.14 -8.07
CA GLN A 291 7.18 -8.89 -7.82
C GLN A 291 6.71 -8.25 -6.51
N VAL A 292 7.61 -7.56 -5.81
CA VAL A 292 7.27 -6.88 -4.56
C VAL A 292 6.24 -5.78 -4.83
N LEU A 293 5.20 -5.75 -4.00
CA LEU A 293 4.15 -4.73 -4.02
C LEU A 293 4.57 -3.58 -3.11
N ASP A 294 5.06 -2.51 -3.71
CA ASP A 294 5.52 -1.30 -3.01
C ASP A 294 4.34 -0.44 -2.52
N THR A 295 4.58 0.36 -1.48
CA THR A 295 3.67 1.43 -1.04
C THR A 295 3.92 2.72 -1.83
N PHE A 296 2.96 3.66 -1.80
CA PHE A 296 3.05 4.90 -2.56
C PHE A 296 4.29 5.72 -2.15
N PRO A 297 5.15 6.14 -3.09
CA PRO A 297 6.30 6.98 -2.76
C PRO A 297 5.82 8.41 -2.46
N HIS A 298 6.02 8.86 -1.22
CA HIS A 298 5.70 10.24 -0.81
C HIS A 298 6.63 11.32 -1.40
N THR A 299 7.67 10.92 -2.11
CA THR A 299 8.72 11.80 -2.62
C THR A 299 8.66 11.91 -4.14
N ASP A 300 7.69 12.64 -4.67
CA ASP A 300 7.78 13.26 -5.99
C ASP A 300 6.91 14.52 -6.00
N HIS A 301 7.39 15.54 -5.29
CA HIS A 301 7.05 16.90 -5.66
C HIS A 301 7.53 17.09 -7.10
N PRO A 302 6.67 17.45 -8.07
CA PRO A 302 7.18 17.94 -9.33
C PRO A 302 8.05 19.14 -8.97
N SER A 303 9.34 19.02 -9.23
CA SER A 303 10.26 20.15 -9.19
C SER A 303 9.58 21.27 -9.94
N THR A 304 9.39 22.38 -9.25
CA THR A 304 9.01 23.66 -9.83
C THR A 304 10.09 24.06 -10.82
N ASN A 305 10.03 23.49 -12.02
CA ASN A 305 10.72 23.92 -13.23
C ASN A 305 9.65 24.16 -14.30
N GLU A 306 8.74 25.08 -14.00
CA GLU A 306 8.17 25.94 -15.03
C GLU A 306 8.47 27.37 -14.59
N ALA A 307 9.67 27.79 -15.01
CA ALA A 307 10.02 29.18 -15.16
C ALA A 307 9.27 29.74 -16.38
N TYR A 308 8.88 31.02 -16.26
CA TYR A 308 8.17 31.90 -17.20
C TYR A 308 6.64 31.86 -17.18
#